data_AF-A0A4Z2JFY3-F1
#
_entry.id   AF-A0A4Z2JFY3-F1
#
_cell.length_a   1.000
_cell.length_b   1.000
_cell.length_c   1.000
_cell.angle_alpha   90.00
_cell.angle_beta   90.00
_cell.angle_gamma   90.00
#
_symmetry.space_group_name_H-M   'P 1'
#
loop_
_entity.id
_entity.type
_entity.pdbx_description
1 polymer ?
#
loop_
_entity_poly.entity_id
_entity_poly.type
_entity_poly.pdbx_seq_one_letter_code
_entity_poly.pdbx_strand_id
1 'polypeptide(L)'
;MEPPRGVALSANARISNSWLSTGWFTMTIALELCDRIDVYGMVAPDFCREPQHHSVPYHYYEPRGPDECAMYISHERGRRGSHHRFITEKRVFANWARTFDIHFHQPDWTPSPLPENRTLEGTSAATPPVPQKT
;
A
#
# COMPACT_ATOMS: atom_id res chain seq x y z
N MET A 1 -36.94 -6.69 11.85
CA MET A 1 -36.76 -6.44 10.41
C MET A 1 -36.64 -4.93 10.26
N GLU A 2 -35.43 -4.42 10.43
CA GLU A 2 -35.09 -3.01 10.15
C GLU A 2 -34.68 -2.92 8.68
N PRO A 3 -35.10 -1.88 7.95
CA PRO A 3 -34.68 -1.71 6.57
C PRO A 3 -33.20 -1.30 6.54
N PRO A 4 -32.34 -1.89 5.69
CA PRO A 4 -31.01 -1.35 5.50
C PRO A 4 -31.16 0.04 4.87
N ARG A 5 -30.67 1.05 5.58
CA ARG A 5 -30.57 2.43 5.09
C ARG A 5 -29.75 2.40 3.81
N GLY A 6 -30.38 2.78 2.70
CA GLY A 6 -29.68 3.02 1.45
C GLY A 6 -28.62 4.09 1.66
N VAL A 7 -27.35 3.70 1.54
CA VAL A 7 -26.26 4.65 1.38
C VAL A 7 -26.17 4.95 -0.10
N ALA A 8 -26.69 6.11 -0.51
CA ALA A 8 -26.30 6.71 -1.78
C ALA A 8 -24.81 7.06 -1.69
N LEU A 9 -23.95 6.17 -2.20
CA LEU A 9 -22.50 6.43 -2.28
C LEU A 9 -22.21 7.30 -3.50
N SER A 10 -22.33 8.61 -3.33
CA SER A 10 -21.59 9.57 -4.15
C SER A 10 -20.74 10.43 -3.22
N ALA A 11 -19.55 9.93 -2.89
CA ALA A 11 -18.54 10.68 -2.17
C ALA A 11 -17.21 10.62 -2.93
N ASN A 12 -17.05 11.53 -3.89
CA ASN A 12 -15.77 11.83 -4.52
C ASN A 12 -14.90 12.61 -3.52
N ALA A 13 -14.03 11.93 -2.77
CA ALA A 13 -13.14 12.59 -1.82
C ALA A 13 -11.86 13.07 -2.53
N ARG A 14 -11.74 14.39 -2.75
CA ARG A 14 -10.45 15.04 -3.09
C ARG A 14 -9.53 14.97 -1.89
N ILE A 15 -8.58 14.06 -1.88
CA ILE A 15 -7.44 14.13 -0.98
C ILE A 15 -6.30 14.75 -1.78
N SER A 16 -6.04 16.04 -1.59
CA SER A 16 -4.98 16.81 -2.26
C SER A 16 -5.03 16.81 -3.80
N ASN A 17 -5.90 17.64 -4.41
CA ASN A 17 -5.88 17.96 -5.86
C ASN A 17 -5.77 16.77 -6.84
N SER A 18 -6.23 15.58 -6.45
CA SER A 18 -6.24 14.37 -7.28
C SER A 18 -7.58 13.65 -7.12
N TRP A 19 -7.90 12.81 -8.09
CA TRP A 19 -9.10 11.97 -8.07
C TRP A 19 -8.70 10.58 -7.60
N LEU A 20 -9.56 9.92 -6.83
CA LEU A 20 -9.37 8.54 -6.40
C LEU A 20 -9.58 7.60 -7.59
N SER A 21 -8.74 6.58 -7.72
CA SER A 21 -8.90 5.58 -8.77
C SER A 21 -10.10 4.67 -8.50
N THR A 22 -10.57 3.99 -9.55
CA THR A 22 -11.55 2.90 -9.39
C THR A 22 -11.04 1.82 -8.42
N GLY A 23 -9.73 1.58 -8.37
CA GLY A 23 -9.11 0.64 -7.43
C GLY A 23 -9.29 1.06 -5.98
N TRP A 24 -9.17 2.35 -5.67
CA TRP A 24 -9.44 2.87 -4.32
C TRP A 24 -10.88 2.63 -3.88
N PHE A 25 -11.85 3.03 -4.71
CA PHE A 25 -13.26 2.84 -4.37
C PHE A 25 -13.61 1.36 -4.19
N THR A 26 -13.10 0.51 -5.08
CA THR A 26 -13.29 -0.94 -4.99
C THR A 26 -12.72 -1.51 -3.70
N MET A 27 -11.51 -1.07 -3.31
CA MET A 27 -10.87 -1.53 -2.08
C MET A 27 -11.65 -1.10 -0.83
N THR A 28 -12.11 0.16 -0.77
CA THR A 28 -12.93 0.63 0.36
C THR A 28 -14.23 -0.17 0.48
N ILE A 29 -14.88 -0.48 -0.63
CA ILE A 29 -16.10 -1.30 -0.62
C ILE A 29 -15.78 -2.73 -0.16
N ALA A 30 -14.68 -3.32 -0.63
CA ALA A 30 -14.28 -4.67 -0.24
C ALA A 30 -14.00 -4.79 1.26
N LEU A 31 -13.40 -3.76 1.89
CA LEU A 31 -13.15 -3.73 3.34
C LEU A 31 -14.44 -3.78 4.18
N GLU A 32 -15.56 -3.28 3.65
CA GLU A 32 -16.85 -3.28 4.36
C GLU A 32 -17.67 -4.56 4.11
N LEU A 33 -17.37 -5.28 3.02
CA LEU A 33 -18.20 -6.40 2.55
C LEU A 33 -17.55 -7.77 2.68
N CYS A 34 -16.22 -7.85 2.80
CA CYS A 34 -15.47 -9.10 2.74
C CYS A 34 -14.61 -9.30 3.99
N ASP A 35 -14.60 -10.54 4.51
CA ASP A 35 -13.69 -10.93 5.59
C ASP A 35 -12.23 -11.11 5.10
N ARG A 36 -12.07 -11.45 3.82
CA ARG A 36 -10.80 -11.64 3.13
C ARG A 36 -10.84 -11.03 1.73
N ILE A 37 -9.74 -10.40 1.32
CA ILE A 37 -9.62 -9.71 0.04
C ILE A 37 -8.37 -10.23 -0.70
N ASP A 38 -8.57 -10.77 -1.90
CA ASP A 38 -7.48 -11.17 -2.80
C ASP A 38 -7.40 -10.20 -3.99
N VAL A 39 -6.25 -9.55 -4.14
CA VAL A 39 -5.97 -8.51 -5.13
C VAL A 39 -5.05 -9.07 -6.21
N TYR A 40 -5.41 -8.91 -7.48
CA TYR A 40 -4.64 -9.41 -8.61
C TYR A 40 -4.11 -8.28 -9.49
N GLY A 41 -2.94 -8.48 -10.09
CA GLY A 41 -2.38 -7.54 -11.08
C GLY A 41 -1.98 -6.20 -10.49
N MET A 42 -1.66 -6.17 -9.19
CA MET A 42 -1.23 -4.96 -8.50
C MET A 42 0.21 -5.14 -8.02
N VAL A 43 1.14 -4.36 -8.58
CA VAL A 43 2.53 -4.30 -8.10
C VAL A 43 2.65 -3.52 -6.80
N ALA A 44 3.67 -3.84 -5.99
CA ALA A 44 4.02 -3.12 -4.77
C ALA A 44 4.28 -1.61 -5.03
N PRO A 45 4.04 -0.72 -4.05
CA PRO A 45 4.20 0.73 -4.25
C PRO A 45 5.62 1.17 -4.61
N ASP A 46 6.63 0.40 -4.20
CA ASP A 46 8.04 0.73 -4.45
C ASP A 46 8.65 -0.03 -5.65
N PHE A 47 7.88 -0.89 -6.32
CA PHE A 47 8.31 -1.68 -7.48
C PHE A 47 9.00 -0.81 -8.55
N CYS A 48 8.39 0.30 -8.93
CA CYS A 48 8.92 1.21 -9.95
C CYS A 48 10.15 2.04 -9.50
N ARG A 49 10.58 1.91 -8.24
CA ARG A 49 11.81 2.52 -7.73
C ARG A 49 12.97 1.54 -7.68
N GLU A 50 12.69 0.25 -7.82
CA GLU A 50 13.71 -0.79 -7.78
C GLU A 50 14.58 -0.73 -9.05
N PRO A 51 15.93 -0.83 -8.93
CA PRO A 51 16.82 -0.69 -10.09
C PRO A 51 16.65 -1.76 -11.17
N GLN A 52 16.03 -2.91 -10.84
CA GLN A 52 15.97 -4.11 -11.68
C GLN A 52 14.54 -4.55 -12.00
N HIS A 53 13.55 -3.65 -11.92
CA HIS A 53 12.18 -3.99 -12.29
C HIS A 53 12.05 -4.31 -13.79
N HIS A 54 11.23 -5.29 -14.13
CA HIS A 54 10.92 -5.61 -15.52
C HIS A 54 9.91 -4.60 -16.08
N SER A 55 10.20 -4.07 -17.27
CA SER A 55 9.24 -3.25 -18.02
C SER A 55 8.10 -4.14 -18.51
N VAL A 56 6.87 -3.75 -18.18
CA VAL A 56 5.63 -4.43 -18.57
C VAL A 56 4.60 -3.43 -19.06
N PRO A 57 3.67 -3.83 -19.93
CA PRO A 57 2.58 -2.97 -20.36
C PRO A 57 1.68 -2.56 -19.20
N TYR A 58 1.21 -1.30 -19.18
CA TYR A 58 0.33 -0.78 -18.14
C TYR A 58 -1.01 -1.55 -18.05
N HIS A 59 -1.56 -1.95 -19.19
CA HIS A 59 -2.78 -2.77 -19.24
C HIS A 59 -2.45 -4.15 -19.81
N TYR A 60 -2.89 -5.21 -19.11
CA TYR A 60 -2.65 -6.59 -19.53
C TYR A 60 -3.27 -6.94 -20.89
N TYR A 61 -4.37 -6.28 -21.26
CA TYR A 61 -5.07 -6.47 -22.53
C TYR A 61 -4.49 -5.60 -23.65
N GLU A 62 -3.47 -4.78 -23.38
CA GLU A 62 -2.83 -3.89 -24.33
C GLU A 62 -1.31 -4.11 -24.35
N PRO A 63 -0.79 -5.21 -24.95
CA PRO A 63 0.62 -5.56 -24.89
C PRO A 63 1.57 -4.56 -25.58
N ARG A 64 1.02 -3.70 -26.45
CA ARG A 64 1.74 -2.61 -27.13
C ARG A 64 1.48 -1.23 -26.50
N GLY A 65 0.86 -1.22 -25.32
CA GLY A 65 0.54 -0.02 -24.57
C GLY A 65 1.76 0.63 -23.92
N PRO A 66 1.55 1.71 -23.16
CA PRO A 66 2.63 2.39 -22.44
C PRO A 66 3.22 1.48 -21.35
N ASP A 67 4.49 1.74 -21.00
CA ASP A 67 5.15 1.10 -19.86
C ASP A 67 4.42 1.45 -18.55
N GLU A 68 4.18 0.42 -17.72
CA GLU A 68 3.46 0.52 -16.46
C GLU A 68 4.07 1.58 -15.53
N CYS A 69 5.39 1.49 -15.31
CA CYS A 69 6.08 2.36 -14.35
C CYS A 69 6.18 3.80 -14.84
N ALA A 70 6.40 4.01 -16.14
CA ALA A 70 6.34 5.32 -16.76
C ALA A 70 4.97 5.97 -16.53
N MET A 71 3.89 5.20 -16.70
CA MET A 71 2.52 5.66 -16.50
C MET A 71 2.29 6.06 -15.04
N TYR A 72 2.59 5.18 -14.07
CA TYR A 72 2.46 5.49 -12.65
C TYR A 72 3.28 6.70 -12.21
N ILE A 73 4.55 6.79 -12.61
CA ILE A 73 5.44 7.89 -12.20
C ILE A 73 4.96 9.22 -12.78
N SER A 74 4.51 9.24 -14.04
CA SER A 74 4.00 10.46 -14.67
C SER A 74 2.75 11.00 -13.94
N HIS A 75 1.82 10.10 -13.60
CA HIS A 75 0.60 10.43 -12.86
C HIS A 75 0.88 10.80 -11.39
N GLU A 76 1.90 10.21 -10.76
CA GLU A 76 2.30 10.55 -9.40
C GLU A 76 3.01 11.91 -9.30
N ARG A 77 3.80 12.29 -10.32
CA ARG A 77 4.53 13.56 -10.34
C ARG A 77 3.72 14.74 -10.87
N GLY A 78 2.63 14.49 -11.61
CA GLY A 78 1.79 15.53 -12.18
C GLY A 78 1.33 16.54 -11.13
N ARG A 79 1.61 17.84 -11.30
CA ARG A 79 1.28 18.86 -10.29
C ARG A 79 -0.15 19.40 -10.41
N ARG A 80 -0.76 19.25 -11.59
CA ARG A 80 -2.11 19.72 -11.94
C ARG A 80 -2.72 18.74 -12.93
N GLY A 81 -3.95 18.30 -12.68
CA GLY A 81 -4.70 17.44 -13.59
C GLY A 81 -5.70 16.55 -12.89
N SER A 82 -6.61 15.97 -13.67
CA SER A 82 -7.57 14.96 -13.21
C SER A 82 -6.95 13.57 -13.22
N HIS A 83 -5.77 13.39 -12.62
CA HIS A 83 -5.06 12.11 -12.63
C HIS A 83 -5.01 11.48 -11.22
N HIS A 84 -5.02 10.15 -11.18
CA HIS A 84 -4.95 9.35 -9.96
C HIS A 84 -3.52 9.30 -9.41
N ARG A 85 -3.39 9.10 -8.09
CA ARG A 85 -2.09 8.92 -7.42
C ARG A 85 -1.88 7.45 -7.12
N PHE A 86 -1.63 6.66 -8.17
CA PHE A 86 -1.55 5.20 -8.06
C PHE A 86 -0.51 4.73 -7.04
N ILE A 87 0.65 5.40 -6.96
CA ILE A 87 1.69 5.01 -6.00
C ILE A 87 1.25 5.34 -4.58
N THR A 88 0.63 6.51 -4.38
CA THR A 88 0.08 6.89 -3.07
C THR A 88 -1.04 5.95 -2.63
N GLU A 89 -2.00 5.61 -3.50
CA GLU A 89 -3.09 4.68 -3.18
C GLU A 89 -2.54 3.29 -2.82
N LYS A 90 -1.59 2.77 -3.58
CA LYS A 90 -0.93 1.48 -3.29
C LYS A 90 -0.22 1.47 -1.93
N ARG A 91 0.36 2.58 -1.49
CA ARG A 91 0.93 2.68 -0.12
C ARG A 91 -0.12 2.55 0.96
N VAL A 92 -1.31 3.11 0.72
CA VAL A 92 -2.43 2.97 1.65
C VAL A 92 -2.90 1.52 1.67
N PHE A 93 -3.04 0.86 0.52
CA PHE A 93 -3.42 -0.55 0.46
C PHE A 93 -2.39 -1.46 1.16
N ALA A 94 -1.10 -1.21 0.95
CA ALA A 94 -0.03 -1.90 1.66
C ALA A 94 -0.15 -1.70 3.18
N ASN A 95 -0.51 -0.51 3.64
CA ASN A 95 -0.71 -0.27 5.06
C ASN A 95 -1.98 -0.97 5.60
N TRP A 96 -3.07 -1.00 4.85
CA TRP A 96 -4.28 -1.74 5.21
C TRP A 96 -4.03 -3.24 5.30
N ALA A 97 -3.23 -3.80 4.40
CA ALA A 97 -2.84 -5.21 4.41
C ALA A 97 -2.01 -5.63 5.63
N ARG A 98 -1.56 -4.67 6.48
CA ARG A 98 -0.95 -4.98 7.78
C ARG A 98 -1.97 -5.23 8.89
N THR A 99 -3.24 -4.90 8.65
CA THR A 99 -4.31 -4.94 9.66
C THR A 99 -5.48 -5.81 9.20
N PHE A 100 -5.82 -5.75 7.91
CA PHE A 100 -6.88 -6.53 7.28
C PHE A 100 -6.31 -7.72 6.51
N ASP A 101 -7.12 -8.76 6.29
CA ASP A 101 -6.73 -9.97 5.56
C ASP A 101 -6.74 -9.74 4.04
N ILE A 102 -5.75 -8.96 3.58
CA ILE A 102 -5.57 -8.58 2.18
C ILE A 102 -4.32 -9.28 1.63
N HIS A 103 -4.49 -10.03 0.54
CA HIS A 103 -3.41 -10.72 -0.15
C HIS A 103 -3.24 -10.20 -1.57
N PHE A 104 -1.99 -10.09 -2.03
CA PHE A 104 -1.66 -9.65 -3.37
C PHE A 104 -1.06 -10.79 -4.18
N HIS A 105 -1.55 -10.95 -5.40
CA HIS A 105 -1.20 -12.02 -6.32
C HIS A 105 -0.81 -11.48 -7.69
N GLN A 106 0.15 -12.15 -8.33
CA GLN A 106 0.57 -11.90 -9.72
C GLN A 106 0.88 -10.41 -10.02
N PRO A 107 1.95 -9.86 -9.41
CA PRO A 107 2.98 -10.54 -8.64
C PRO A 107 2.61 -10.71 -7.15
N ASP A 108 3.22 -11.70 -6.51
CA ASP A 108 3.08 -11.89 -5.06
C ASP A 108 3.96 -10.86 -4.33
N TRP A 109 3.38 -10.17 -3.36
CA TRP A 109 4.13 -9.29 -2.45
C TRP A 109 3.39 -9.11 -1.13
N THR A 110 4.15 -8.81 -0.08
CA THR A 110 3.62 -8.52 1.25
C THR A 110 4.12 -7.16 1.72
N PRO A 111 3.31 -6.38 2.45
CA PRO A 111 3.76 -5.12 3.01
C PRO A 111 4.86 -5.37 4.04
N SER A 112 5.84 -4.46 4.15
CA SER A 112 6.88 -4.59 5.18
C SER A 112 6.24 -4.64 6.57
N PRO A 113 6.74 -5.47 7.50
CA PRO A 113 6.18 -5.56 8.85
C PRO A 113 6.24 -4.21 9.59
N LEU A 114 5.32 -4.00 10.53
CA LEU A 114 5.42 -2.85 11.43
C LEU A 114 6.69 -2.98 12.28
N PRO A 115 7.40 -1.88 12.58
CA PRO A 115 8.55 -1.95 13.49
C PRO A 115 8.09 -2.50 14.84
N GLU A 116 8.74 -3.56 15.31
CA GLU A 116 8.50 -4.08 16.66
C GLU A 116 8.75 -2.98 17.67
N ASN A 117 7.80 -2.76 18.58
CA ASN A 117 8.02 -1.92 19.76
C ASN A 117 9.04 -2.62 20.67
N ARG A 118 10.33 -2.47 20.38
CA ARG A 118 11.38 -2.66 21.38
C ARG A 118 11.30 -1.51 22.36
N THR A 119 10.40 -1.63 23.34
CA THR A 119 10.57 -0.98 24.63
C THR A 119 11.99 -1.28 25.09
N LEU A 120 12.78 -0.23 25.31
CA LEU A 120 14.10 -0.30 25.92
C LEU A 120 13.98 -1.02 27.27
N GLU A 121 14.23 -2.33 27.29
CA GLU A 121 14.45 -3.02 28.56
C GLU A 121 15.80 -2.57 29.11
N GLY A 122 15.74 -2.10 30.35
CA GLY A 122 16.77 -1.33 30.99
C GLY A 122 18.10 -2.07 31.08
N THR A 123 19.17 -1.30 30.88
CA THR A 123 20.53 -1.62 31.27
C THR A 123 20.56 -1.93 32.78
N SER A 124 20.44 -3.21 33.16
CA SER A 124 20.76 -3.64 34.52
C SER A 124 22.26 -3.48 34.71
N ALA A 125 22.63 -2.65 35.68
CA ALA A 125 23.99 -2.31 36.03
C ALA A 125 24.83 -3.57 36.28
N ALA A 126 25.93 -3.70 35.55
CA ALA A 126 27.01 -4.64 35.86
C ALA A 126 27.88 -4.03 36.97
N THR A 127 27.89 -4.68 38.13
CA THR A 127 28.77 -4.39 39.26
C THR A 127 30.25 -4.50 38.84
N PRO A 128 31.13 -3.53 39.16
CA PRO A 128 32.54 -3.64 38.83
C PRO A 128 33.25 -4.67 39.74
N PRO A 129 34.24 -5.42 39.22
CA PRO A 129 35.00 -6.39 40.01
C PRO A 129 36.02 -5.69 40.93
N VAL A 130 36.14 -6.23 42.14
CA VAL A 130 37.17 -5.88 43.14
C VAL A 130 38.55 -6.38 42.68
N PRO A 131 39.61 -5.56 42.69
CA PRO A 131 40.95 -6.02 42.32
C PRO A 131 41.64 -6.76 43.48
N GLN A 132 42.08 -8.00 43.23
CA GLN A 132 42.99 -8.74 44.12
C GLN A 132 44.43 -8.28 43.91
N LYS A 133 45.14 -8.13 45.03
CA LYS A 133 46.52 -7.69 45.16
C LYS A 133 47.48 -8.88 45.05
N THR A 134 48.52 -8.74 44.25
CA THR A 134 49.80 -9.46 44.35
C THR A 134 50.92 -8.45 44.42
#